data_AF-A0A1V5UTP5-F1
#
_entry.id   AF-A0A1V5UTP5-F1
#
_cell.length_a   1.000
_cell.length_b   1.000
_cell.length_c   1.000
_cell.angle_alpha   90.00
_cell.angle_beta   90.00
_cell.angle_gamma   90.00
#
_symmetry.space_group_name_H-M   'P 1'
#
loop_
_entity.id
_entity.type
_entity.pdbx_description
1 polymer ?
#
loop_
_entity_poly.entity_id
_entity_poly.type
_entity_poly.pdbx_seq_one_letter_code
_entity_poly.pdbx_strand_id
1 'polypeptide(L)'
;MHHPEILQLIRKAVECELEGTWIFQRYTMAELAEIYNGIGPDWIPEKLRRFCTKWGWLFEPAALIHDVEYFLGGSEEDFQNSNERFKRNGIKLARAEFSAWNPCRFVWISRARRWGNWCRIFGRTGYHFVSDGGKVKNDAV
;
A
#
# COMPACT_ATOMS: atom_id res chain seq x y z
N MET A 1 -15.56 15.30 0.41
CA MET A 1 -14.20 14.75 0.57
C MET A 1 -14.38 13.44 1.33
N HIS A 2 -14.28 12.29 0.67
CA HIS A 2 -14.38 10.98 1.33
C HIS A 2 -13.00 10.33 1.24
N HIS A 3 -12.11 10.71 2.14
CA HIS A 3 -11.05 9.77 2.50
C HIS A 3 -11.75 8.65 3.27
N PRO A 4 -11.60 7.36 2.89
CA PRO A 4 -12.03 6.30 3.78
C PRO A 4 -11.35 6.52 5.13
N GLU A 5 -12.12 6.38 6.19
CA GLU A 5 -11.59 6.53 7.53
C GLU A 5 -10.47 5.50 7.69
N ILE A 6 -9.25 5.92 8.06
CA ILE A 6 -8.07 5.03 8.17
C ILE A 6 -8.41 3.76 8.98
N LEU A 7 -9.25 3.91 10.01
CA LEU A 7 -9.77 2.82 10.81
C LEU A 7 -10.49 1.74 9.97
N GLN A 8 -11.27 2.11 8.96
CA GLN A 8 -11.96 1.18 8.06
C GLN A 8 -10.97 0.42 7.17
N LEU A 9 -9.94 1.11 6.67
CA LEU A 9 -8.87 0.47 5.90
C LEU A 9 -8.11 -0.55 6.74
N ILE A 10 -7.76 -0.20 7.97
CA ILE A 10 -7.08 -1.09 8.92
C ILE A 10 -7.97 -2.29 9.26
N ARG A 11 -9.25 -2.08 9.58
CA ARG A 11 -10.19 -3.17 9.86
C ARG A 11 -10.28 -4.13 8.69
N LYS A 12 -10.49 -3.63 7.46
CA LYS A 12 -10.55 -4.46 6.26
C LYS A 12 -9.24 -5.21 6.03
N ALA A 13 -8.09 -4.57 6.29
CA ALA A 13 -6.78 -5.22 6.17
C ALA A 13 -6.60 -6.38 7.16
N VAL A 14 -7.04 -6.20 8.40
CA VAL A 14 -7.00 -7.23 9.44
C VAL A 14 -7.99 -8.37 9.15
N GLU A 15 -9.24 -8.03 8.81
CA GLU A 15 -10.30 -9.00 8.46
C GLU A 15 -9.94 -9.87 7.25
N CYS A 16 -9.22 -9.29 6.27
CA CYS A 16 -8.74 -10.02 5.09
C CYS A 16 -7.38 -10.69 5.30
N GLU A 17 -6.83 -10.67 6.53
CA GLU A 17 -5.53 -11.23 6.89
C GLU A 17 -4.42 -10.79 5.92
N LEU A 18 -4.36 -9.49 5.64
CA LEU A 18 -3.34 -8.93 4.78
C LEU A 18 -1.96 -9.06 5.44
N GLU A 19 -0.96 -9.34 4.61
CA GLU A 19 0.43 -9.37 5.05
C GLU A 19 0.88 -7.95 5.42
N GLY A 20 1.62 -7.81 6.52
CA GLY A 20 2.16 -6.51 6.96
C GLY A 20 1.24 -5.69 7.87
N THR A 21 0.08 -6.20 8.28
CA THR A 21 -0.83 -5.49 9.21
C THR A 21 -0.23 -5.17 10.58
N TRP A 22 0.82 -5.89 11.00
CA TRP A 22 1.54 -5.64 12.25
C TRP A 22 2.16 -4.24 12.32
N ILE A 23 2.47 -3.61 11.17
CA ILE A 23 3.09 -2.27 11.13
C ILE A 23 2.19 -1.21 11.75
N PHE A 24 0.87 -1.39 11.70
CA PHE A 24 -0.09 -0.42 12.22
C PHE A 24 0.01 -0.25 13.73
N GLN A 25 0.55 -1.24 14.46
CA GLN A 25 0.74 -1.13 15.91
C GLN A 25 1.84 -0.14 16.30
N ARG A 26 2.66 0.29 15.34
CA ARG A 26 3.78 1.21 15.55
C ARG A 26 3.40 2.67 15.39
N TYR A 27 2.17 2.97 14.96
CA TYR A 27 1.72 4.30 14.61
C TYR A 27 0.33 4.58 15.16
N THR A 28 0.08 5.83 15.51
CA THR A 28 -1.24 6.34 15.84
C THR A 28 -2.09 6.48 14.56
N MET A 29 -3.42 6.60 14.73
CA MET A 29 -4.32 6.83 13.59
C MET A 29 -4.01 8.14 12.86
N ALA A 30 -3.53 9.16 13.57
CA ALA A 30 -3.15 10.44 12.99
C ALA A 30 -1.92 10.31 12.09
N GLU A 31 -0.86 9.65 12.57
CA GLU A 31 0.35 9.40 11.78
C GLU A 31 0.06 8.54 10.55
N LEU A 32 -0.78 7.50 10.68
CA LEU A 32 -1.20 6.70 9.54
C LEU A 32 -1.99 7.51 8.51
N ALA A 33 -2.81 8.49 8.95
CA ALA A 33 -3.53 9.38 8.05
C ALA A 33 -2.60 10.35 7.32
N GLU A 34 -1.51 10.79 7.97
CA GLU A 34 -0.49 11.66 7.36
C GLU A 34 0.39 10.92 6.36
N ILE A 35 0.73 9.66 6.63
CA ILE A 35 1.50 8.81 5.71
C ILE A 35 0.66 8.38 4.50
N TYR A 36 -0.64 8.16 4.69
CA TYR A 36 -1.50 7.60 3.66
C TYR A 36 -1.73 8.55 2.49
N ASN A 37 -1.34 8.11 1.30
CA ASN A 37 -1.39 8.90 0.08
C ASN A 37 -2.42 8.42 -0.94
N GLY A 38 -3.22 7.40 -0.62
CA GLY A 38 -4.19 6.84 -1.55
C GLY A 38 -3.55 5.88 -2.56
N ILE A 39 -4.19 5.70 -3.71
CA ILE A 39 -3.64 4.85 -4.77
C ILE A 39 -2.94 5.71 -5.82
N GLY A 40 -1.63 5.51 -5.95
CA GLY A 40 -0.79 6.16 -6.94
C GLY A 40 0.29 6.99 -6.28
N PRO A 41 1.42 7.21 -6.98
CA PRO A 41 2.59 7.83 -6.37
C PRO A 41 2.38 9.34 -6.09
N ASP A 42 3.11 9.88 -5.11
CA ASP A 42 2.95 11.28 -4.70
C ASP A 42 3.36 12.31 -5.76
N TRP A 43 4.17 11.90 -6.73
CA TRP A 43 4.63 12.77 -7.81
C TRP A 43 3.57 13.00 -8.91
N ILE A 44 2.47 12.23 -8.94
CA ILE A 44 1.38 12.50 -9.90
C ILE A 44 0.41 13.57 -9.39
N PRO A 45 -0.20 14.39 -10.28
CA PRO A 45 -1.14 15.42 -9.88
C PRO A 45 -2.29 14.88 -9.02
N GLU A 46 -2.68 15.63 -8.00
CA GLU A 46 -3.70 15.20 -7.02
C GLU A 46 -5.03 14.76 -7.69
N LYS A 47 -5.45 15.45 -8.76
CA LYS A 47 -6.63 15.06 -9.55
C LYS A 47 -6.51 13.65 -10.14
N LEU A 48 -5.33 13.31 -10.67
CA LEU A 48 -5.05 12.00 -11.25
C LEU A 48 -4.93 10.94 -10.14
N ARG A 49 -4.28 11.26 -9.02
CA ARG A 49 -4.21 10.39 -7.85
C ARG A 49 -5.59 10.05 -7.31
N ARG A 50 -6.48 11.04 -7.14
CA ARG A 50 -7.88 10.80 -6.76
C ARG A 50 -8.63 9.91 -7.75
N PHE A 51 -8.38 10.07 -9.05
CA PHE A 51 -8.95 9.20 -10.06
C PHE A 51 -8.44 7.76 -9.92
N CYS A 52 -7.12 7.57 -9.73
CA CYS A 52 -6.50 6.28 -9.47
C CYS A 52 -7.04 5.64 -8.18
N THR A 53 -7.18 6.37 -7.08
CA THR A 53 -7.80 5.91 -5.82
C THR A 53 -9.22 5.45 -6.06
N LYS A 54 -10.06 6.27 -6.71
CA LYS A 54 -11.44 5.87 -7.02
C LYS A 54 -11.50 4.62 -7.92
N TRP A 55 -10.61 4.50 -8.89
CA TRP A 55 -10.59 3.36 -9.81
C TRP A 55 -9.96 2.10 -9.21
N GLY A 56 -9.06 2.27 -8.25
CA GLY A 56 -8.33 1.24 -7.51
C GLY A 56 -8.81 1.04 -6.09
N TRP A 57 -10.03 1.49 -5.75
CA TRP A 57 -10.57 1.57 -4.38
C TRP A 57 -10.39 0.27 -3.57
N LEU A 58 -10.52 -0.87 -4.24
CA LEU A 58 -10.37 -2.18 -3.63
C LEU A 58 -8.99 -2.39 -3.00
N PHE A 59 -7.96 -1.72 -3.50
CA PHE A 59 -6.58 -1.87 -3.06
C PHE A 59 -6.19 -0.88 -1.96
N GLU A 60 -7.07 0.04 -1.55
CA GLU A 60 -6.77 1.06 -0.54
C GLU A 60 -6.22 0.46 0.78
N PRO A 61 -6.74 -0.66 1.33
CA PRO A 61 -6.15 -1.29 2.51
C PRO A 61 -4.71 -1.80 2.28
N ALA A 62 -4.43 -2.33 1.08
CA ALA A 62 -3.08 -2.78 0.72
C ALA A 62 -2.14 -1.61 0.48
N ALA A 63 -2.65 -0.49 -0.03
CA ALA A 63 -1.89 0.73 -0.26
C ALA A 63 -1.49 1.41 1.03
N LEU A 64 -2.35 1.43 2.04
CA LEU A 64 -1.99 1.93 3.36
C LEU A 64 -0.78 1.17 3.94
N ILE A 65 -0.75 -0.16 3.81
CA ILE A 65 0.40 -0.97 4.23
C ILE A 65 1.65 -0.57 3.43
N HIS A 66 1.50 -0.44 2.12
CA HIS A 66 2.57 -0.10 1.20
C HIS A 66 3.17 1.29 1.43
N ASP A 67 2.34 2.30 1.67
CA ASP A 67 2.76 3.68 1.94
C ASP A 67 3.61 3.74 3.23
N VAL A 68 3.19 3.00 4.27
CA VAL A 68 3.96 2.91 5.52
C VAL A 68 5.29 2.17 5.31
N GLU A 69 5.30 1.09 4.51
CA GLU A 69 6.55 0.39 4.15
C GLU A 69 7.50 1.28 3.32
N TYR A 70 6.97 2.16 2.47
CA TYR A 70 7.74 3.13 1.71
C TYR A 70 8.29 4.25 2.59
N PHE A 71 7.48 4.72 3.54
CA PHE A 71 7.88 5.72 4.53
C PHE A 71 9.01 5.21 5.43
N LEU A 72 8.91 3.95 5.88
CA LEU A 72 9.97 3.29 6.64
C LEU A 72 11.27 3.17 5.82
N GLY A 73 11.14 2.92 4.52
CA GLY A 73 12.27 2.68 3.65
C GLY A 73 12.99 1.37 3.99
N GLY A 74 14.16 1.18 3.39
CA GLY A 74 14.94 -0.05 3.57
C GLY A 74 15.90 -0.33 2.44
N SER A 75 16.26 -1.60 2.31
CA SER A 75 17.14 -2.09 1.25
C SER A 75 16.40 -2.26 -0.09
N GLU A 76 17.15 -2.62 -1.14
CA GLU A 76 16.55 -3.04 -2.42
C GLU A 76 15.65 -4.28 -2.26
N GLU A 77 16.03 -5.19 -1.37
CA GLU A 77 15.23 -6.37 -1.09
C GLU A 77 13.90 -5.99 -0.41
N ASP A 78 13.94 -5.06 0.54
CA ASP A 78 12.74 -4.55 1.22
C ASP A 78 11.80 -3.84 0.24
N PHE A 79 12.34 -3.05 -0.67
CA PHE A 79 11.58 -2.42 -1.75
C PHE A 79 10.86 -3.47 -2.61
N GLN A 80 11.57 -4.50 -3.07
CA GLN A 80 10.97 -5.55 -3.89
C GLN A 80 9.94 -6.37 -3.10
N ASN A 81 10.23 -6.66 -1.84
CA ASN A 81 9.33 -7.40 -0.94
C ASN A 81 8.04 -6.62 -0.66
N SER A 82 8.11 -5.31 -0.44
CA SER A 82 6.93 -4.45 -0.28
C SER A 82 6.05 -4.45 -1.54
N ASN A 83 6.66 -4.32 -2.72
CA ASN A 83 5.93 -4.35 -4.00
C ASN A 83 5.23 -5.70 -4.25
N GLU A 84 5.90 -6.82 -3.98
CA GLU A 84 5.28 -8.14 -4.10
C GLU A 84 4.20 -8.40 -3.04
N ARG A 85 4.37 -7.85 -1.83
CA ARG A 85 3.36 -7.90 -0.76
C ARG A 85 2.11 -7.14 -1.15
N PHE A 86 2.25 -5.94 -1.71
CA PHE A 86 1.12 -5.17 -2.24
C PHE A 86 0.31 -5.99 -3.26
N LYS A 87 1.00 -6.66 -4.18
CA LYS A 87 0.36 -7.55 -5.18
C LYS A 87 -0.35 -8.74 -4.53
N ARG A 88 0.25 -9.44 -3.56
CA ARG A 88 -0.39 -10.56 -2.86
C ARG A 88 -1.61 -10.10 -2.06
N ASN A 89 -1.51 -8.97 -1.36
CA ASN A 89 -2.60 -8.35 -0.62
C ASN A 89 -3.74 -7.92 -1.55
N GLY A 90 -3.45 -7.30 -2.69
CA GLY A 90 -4.45 -6.95 -3.69
C GLY A 90 -5.20 -8.18 -4.25
N ILE A 91 -4.49 -9.31 -4.42
CA ILE A 91 -5.12 -10.59 -4.79
C ILE A 91 -6.03 -11.09 -3.67
N LYS A 92 -5.59 -11.05 -2.40
CA LYS A 92 -6.43 -11.43 -1.25
C LYS A 92 -7.71 -10.59 -1.19
N LEU A 93 -7.60 -9.27 -1.34
CA LEU A 93 -8.74 -8.34 -1.36
C LEU A 93 -9.73 -8.68 -2.48
N ALA A 94 -9.24 -8.94 -3.71
CA ALA A 94 -10.10 -9.37 -4.81
C ALA A 94 -10.80 -10.70 -4.56
N ARG A 95 -10.15 -11.63 -3.85
CA ARG A 95 -10.74 -12.92 -3.50
C ARG A 95 -11.75 -12.85 -2.36
N ALA A 96 -11.59 -11.90 -1.45
CA ALA A 96 -12.51 -11.64 -0.36
C ALA A 96 -13.77 -10.88 -0.83
N GLU A 97 -13.60 -9.94 -1.76
CA GLU A 97 -14.69 -9.11 -2.25
C GLU A 97 -15.60 -9.84 -3.25
N PHE A 98 -15.02 -10.66 -4.12
CA PHE A 98 -15.75 -11.32 -5.20
C PHE A 98 -15.73 -12.83 -5.06
N SER A 99 -16.91 -13.46 -5.17
CA SER A 99 -17.05 -14.92 -5.21
C SER A 99 -16.25 -15.53 -6.36
N ALA A 100 -15.90 -16.82 -6.25
CA ALA A 100 -15.08 -17.51 -7.25
C ALA A 100 -15.70 -17.53 -8.67
N TRP A 101 -17.02 -17.42 -8.76
CA TRP A 101 -17.79 -17.42 -10.01
C TRP A 101 -17.98 -16.02 -10.61
N ASN A 102 -17.61 -14.97 -9.88
CA ASN A 102 -17.75 -13.60 -10.37
C ASN A 102 -16.56 -13.25 -11.27
N PRO A 103 -16.76 -12.95 -12.57
CA PRO A 103 -15.67 -12.63 -13.50
C PRO A 103 -14.89 -11.38 -13.09
N CYS A 104 -15.50 -10.44 -12.35
CA CYS A 104 -14.81 -9.26 -11.82
C CYS A 104 -13.64 -9.64 -10.90
N ARG A 105 -13.70 -10.78 -10.19
CA ARG A 105 -12.60 -11.30 -9.38
C ARG A 105 -11.30 -11.37 -10.18
N PHE A 106 -11.36 -11.92 -11.39
CA PHE A 106 -10.19 -12.12 -12.24
C PHE A 106 -9.70 -10.81 -12.88
N VAL A 107 -10.62 -9.88 -13.15
CA VAL A 107 -10.28 -8.51 -13.57
C VAL A 107 -9.48 -7.81 -12.47
N TRP A 108 -9.95 -7.86 -11.22
CA TRP A 108 -9.27 -7.25 -10.08
C TRP A 108 -7.95 -7.93 -9.72
N ILE A 109 -7.86 -9.27 -9.81
CA ILE A 109 -6.59 -10.00 -9.67
C ILE A 109 -5.58 -9.55 -10.74
N SER A 110 -6.02 -9.41 -11.99
CA SER A 110 -5.17 -8.93 -13.08
C SER A 110 -4.72 -7.49 -12.84
N ARG A 111 -5.60 -6.63 -12.30
CA ARG A 111 -5.24 -5.26 -11.89
C ARG A 111 -4.21 -5.24 -10.77
N ALA A 112 -4.37 -6.05 -9.72
CA ALA A 112 -3.41 -6.13 -8.61
C ALA A 112 -2.00 -6.48 -9.11
N ARG A 113 -1.90 -7.41 -10.07
CA ARG A 113 -0.63 -7.76 -10.71
C ARG A 113 -0.03 -6.58 -11.49
N ARG A 114 -0.85 -5.86 -12.27
CA ARG A 114 -0.39 -4.69 -13.04
C ARG A 114 0.08 -3.56 -12.15
N TRP A 115 -0.65 -3.26 -11.07
CA TRP A 115 -0.23 -2.25 -10.11
C TRP A 115 1.07 -2.61 -9.41
N GLY A 116 1.24 -3.85 -8.93
CA GLY A 116 2.52 -4.27 -8.34
C GLY A 116 3.69 -4.11 -9.31
N ASN A 117 3.47 -4.40 -10.60
CA ASN A 117 4.48 -4.15 -11.64
C ASN A 117 4.77 -2.65 -11.81
N TRP A 118 3.74 -1.79 -11.77
CA TRP A 118 3.93 -0.34 -11.85
C TRP A 118 4.68 0.21 -10.62
N CYS A 119 4.36 -0.24 -9.41
CA CYS A 119 5.10 0.15 -8.21
C CYS A 119 6.57 -0.29 -8.31
N ARG A 120 6.85 -1.48 -8.84
CA ARG A 120 8.24 -1.93 -9.06
C ARG A 120 9.00 -1.06 -10.08
N ILE A 121 8.35 -0.64 -11.17
CA ILE A 121 9.00 0.14 -12.25
C ILE A 121 9.18 1.61 -11.85
N PHE A 122 8.16 2.22 -11.23
CA PHE A 122 8.13 3.67 -10.98
C PHE A 122 8.38 4.05 -9.52
N GLY A 123 8.13 3.13 -8.58
CA GLY A 123 8.20 3.38 -7.14
C GLY A 123 9.61 3.58 -6.59
N ARG A 124 10.65 3.20 -7.36
CA ARG A 124 12.06 3.42 -6.96
C ARG A 124 12.36 4.89 -6.66
N THR A 125 11.68 5.81 -7.36
CA THR A 125 11.88 7.27 -7.16
C THR A 125 11.33 7.79 -5.85
N GLY A 126 10.35 7.11 -5.25
CA GLY A 126 9.72 7.50 -3.99
C GLY A 126 10.12 6.64 -2.79
N TYR A 127 10.96 5.62 -2.98
CA TYR A 127 11.37 4.74 -1.89
C TYR A 127 12.60 5.27 -1.17
N HIS A 128 12.54 5.29 0.16
CA HIS A 128 13.64 5.78 0.99
C HIS A 128 14.70 4.68 1.18
N PHE A 129 15.66 4.60 0.25
CA PHE A 129 16.74 3.61 0.33
C PHE A 129 17.73 3.94 1.44
N VAL A 130 17.92 3.01 2.36
CA VAL A 130 18.94 3.12 3.41
C VAL A 130 20.20 2.42 2.89
N SER A 131 21.29 3.18 2.70
CA SER A 131 22.59 2.60 2.32
C SER A 131 23.18 1.81 3.49
N ASP A 132 23.59 0.57 3.25
CA ASP A 132 24.34 -0.27 4.21
C ASP A 132 25.60 0.50 4.68
N GLY A 133 25.51 1.11 5.85
CA GLY A 133 26.57 1.94 6.44
C GLY A 133 26.09 3.18 7.22
N GLY A 134 24.82 3.55 7.14
CA GLY A 134 24.25 4.67 7.90
C GLY A 134 23.63 4.20 9.22
N LYS A 135 24.29 4.50 10.35
CA LYS A 135 23.76 4.30 11.70
C LYS A 135 22.28 4.67 11.78
N VAL A 136 21.51 3.83 12.47
CA VAL A 136 20.18 4.17 13.02
C VAL A 136 20.26 5.58 13.58
N LYS A 137 19.52 6.53 12.98
CA LYS A 137 19.21 7.78 13.68
C LYS A 137 18.33 7.38 14.86
N ASN A 138 18.97 7.22 16.01
CA ASN A 138 18.32 7.54 17.28
C ASN A 138 18.05 9.04 17.26
N ASP A 139 16.93 9.44 16.68
CA ASP A 139 16.36 10.74 16.99
C ASP A 139 15.51 10.53 18.25
N ALA A 140 16.21 10.63 19.39
CA ALA A 140 15.65 11.05 20.65
C ALA A 140 15.11 12.48 20.49
N VAL A 141 13.88 12.75 20.91
CA VAL A 141 13.49 13.51 22.12
C VAL A 141 11.98 13.33 22.31
#